data_AF-A0A1T4LI16-F1
#
_entry.id   AF-A0A1T4LI16-F1
#
_cell.length_a   1.000
_cell.length_b   1.000
_cell.length_c   1.000
_cell.angle_alpha   90.00
_cell.angle_beta   90.00
_cell.angle_gamma   90.00
#
_symmetry.space_group_name_H-M   'P 1'
#
loop_
_entity.id
_entity.type
_entity.pdbx_description
1 polymer ?
#
loop_
_entity_poly.entity_id
_entity_poly.type
_entity_poly.pdbx_seq_one_letter_code
_entity_poly.pdbx_strand_id
1 'polypeptide(L)'
;MTALIYLEKVVLCSALLYGYYHLALRNNRFHHWNRYYLMLITLVSLVTPLLQIPLPGNSEQPSAVVVYTSKIITLREAVAATPSTSPSDYLRITLTVIYALIVVFLLCRLCAGIFGIRRLIRSSDVQEIPPFRFARSPRVKAPFSFFRYIFWDTEVNLDSPENKQVLQHELVHLREKHSIDKMLLEVVTALCWINPFFHLIKRELSLVHEFIADQKAAGNEVAGYAENILRNAFNSRQFSITNDFFHPPIKRRIFMLTQFRQPRFSYLRRILVLPVSALIFCSLAFVVDQRPSAIRALVPSGNPVLSGTDTLPPVHVTSYSSGPGKVQSLAKLTIRPVFPEGEAGLARYLSRSIRYPKEAQTNDIQGTIQIRFIIDEKGNVTQPVAVNRPLGGGLEEEGIRVIKGMPQWKPGEIKGKKVPVEYVLPIRFTLQEQTPVVMGQRPDTVRFQPSAVKEEIFTFVENPPTFVGGEEALVQYLSKNIRYPKEAREKKTAGTVFVQFVVDKEGKIKDTRTVGAAKGNGLEEEAIRVVNAMPEWIAGKQNGRNVAVQFNLPIRFTLQQ
;
A
#
# COMPACT_ATOMS: atom_id res chain seq x y z
N MET A 1 0.37 7.75 -2.05
CA MET A 1 0.50 7.07 -3.37
C MET A 1 1.47 7.89 -4.20
N THR A 2 2.52 7.30 -4.77
CA THR A 2 3.40 8.06 -5.68
C THR A 2 2.59 8.45 -6.92
N ALA A 3 2.81 9.66 -7.47
CA ALA A 3 2.06 10.16 -8.62
C ALA A 3 2.15 9.22 -9.85
N LEU A 4 3.26 8.49 -9.98
CA LEU A 4 3.47 7.49 -11.01
C LEU A 4 2.49 6.30 -10.90
N ILE A 5 2.32 5.74 -9.70
CA ILE A 5 1.38 4.62 -9.45
C ILE A 5 -0.06 5.07 -9.73
N TYR A 6 -0.38 6.33 -9.43
CA TYR A 6 -1.68 6.89 -9.79
C TYR A 6 -1.89 6.92 -11.31
N LEU A 7 -0.94 7.48 -12.06
CA LEU A 7 -1.05 7.55 -13.52
C LEU A 7 -1.15 6.18 -14.17
N GLU A 8 -0.39 5.20 -13.68
CA GLU A 8 -0.45 3.81 -14.15
C GLU A 8 -1.86 3.22 -13.98
N LYS A 9 -2.45 3.37 -12.78
CA LYS A 9 -3.82 2.92 -12.51
C LYS A 9 -4.85 3.62 -13.39
N VAL A 10 -4.70 4.93 -13.63
CA VAL A 10 -5.58 5.70 -14.53
C VAL A 10 -5.46 5.17 -15.97
N VAL A 11 -4.25 4.91 -16.46
CA VAL A 11 -4.03 4.35 -17.80
C VAL A 11 -4.72 2.99 -17.92
N LEU A 12 -4.51 2.07 -16.97
CA LEU A 12 -5.13 0.75 -16.98
C LEU A 12 -6.66 0.84 -16.97
N CYS A 13 -7.24 1.67 -16.10
CA CYS A 13 -8.69 1.84 -16.00
C CYS A 13 -9.27 2.41 -17.31
N SER A 14 -8.65 3.46 -17.84
CA SER A 14 -9.09 4.08 -19.10
C SER A 14 -8.95 3.14 -20.30
N ALA A 15 -7.91 2.29 -20.32
CA ALA A 15 -7.70 1.29 -21.36
C ALA A 15 -8.82 0.24 -21.41
N LEU A 16 -9.15 -0.35 -20.25
CA LEU A 16 -10.17 -1.38 -20.14
C LEU A 16 -11.56 -0.85 -20.52
N LEU A 17 -11.93 0.31 -19.98
CA LEU A 17 -13.22 0.95 -20.24
C LEU A 17 -13.34 1.43 -21.70
N TYR A 18 -12.26 1.94 -22.29
CA TYR A 18 -12.25 2.28 -23.72
C TYR A 18 -12.30 1.02 -24.61
N GLY A 19 -11.63 -0.06 -24.21
CA GLY A 19 -11.70 -1.36 -24.91
C GLY A 19 -13.14 -1.88 -25.02
N TYR A 20 -13.91 -1.78 -23.93
CA TYR A 20 -15.34 -2.08 -23.94
C TYR A 20 -16.13 -1.22 -24.93
N TYR A 21 -15.88 0.09 -24.94
CA TYR A 21 -16.50 0.99 -25.91
C TYR A 21 -16.20 0.55 -27.34
N HIS A 22 -14.93 0.25 -27.62
CA HIS A 22 -14.48 -0.13 -28.94
C HIS A 22 -15.18 -1.39 -29.47
N LEU A 23 -15.38 -2.40 -28.60
CA LEU A 23 -15.94 -3.69 -28.98
C LEU A 23 -17.48 -3.71 -29.01
N ALA A 24 -18.14 -3.05 -28.04
CA ALA A 24 -19.59 -3.22 -27.82
C ALA A 24 -20.44 -2.01 -28.23
N LEU A 25 -19.93 -0.78 -28.04
CA LEU A 25 -20.70 0.47 -28.16
C LEU A 25 -20.40 1.26 -29.44
N ARG A 26 -19.21 1.08 -30.01
CA ARG A 26 -18.74 1.79 -31.21
C ARG A 26 -19.66 1.54 -32.39
N ASN A 27 -19.93 2.60 -33.17
CA ASN A 27 -20.78 2.59 -34.37
C ASN A 27 -22.24 2.14 -34.14
N ASN A 28 -22.75 2.24 -32.91
CA ASN A 28 -24.18 2.13 -32.66
C ASN A 28 -24.90 3.47 -32.93
N ARG A 29 -26.17 3.39 -33.36
CA ARG A 29 -27.04 4.56 -33.67
C ARG A 29 -27.34 5.47 -32.48
N PHE A 30 -27.04 5.05 -31.27
CA PHE A 30 -27.38 5.76 -30.04
C PHE A 30 -26.26 6.70 -29.63
N HIS A 31 -26.04 7.72 -30.45
CA HIS A 31 -24.92 8.65 -30.30
C HIS A 31 -24.92 9.39 -28.95
N HIS A 32 -26.08 9.78 -28.43
CA HIS A 32 -26.19 10.41 -27.10
C HIS A 32 -25.69 9.47 -25.99
N TRP A 33 -25.99 8.17 -26.04
CA TRP A 33 -25.47 7.20 -25.07
C TRP A 33 -23.96 7.05 -25.17
N ASN A 34 -23.42 7.00 -26.39
CA ASN A 34 -21.98 6.94 -26.61
C ASN A 34 -21.28 8.19 -26.08
N ARG A 35 -21.88 9.38 -26.24
CA ARG A 35 -21.40 10.64 -25.67
C ARG A 35 -21.32 10.56 -24.13
N TYR A 36 -22.42 10.18 -23.47
CA TYR A 36 -22.44 10.06 -22.01
C TYR A 36 -21.46 9.00 -21.50
N TYR A 37 -21.33 7.87 -22.19
CA TYR A 37 -20.38 6.83 -21.84
C TYR A 37 -18.94 7.34 -21.91
N LEU A 38 -18.54 7.98 -23.01
CA LEU A 38 -17.17 8.51 -23.18
C LEU A 38 -16.83 9.58 -22.14
N MET A 39 -17.81 10.37 -21.70
CA MET A 39 -17.65 11.32 -20.60
C MET A 39 -17.53 10.63 -19.25
N LEU A 40 -18.38 9.62 -19.01
CA LEU A 40 -18.39 8.83 -17.77
C LEU A 40 -17.07 8.10 -17.56
N ILE A 41 -16.54 7.42 -18.58
CA ILE A 41 -15.28 6.66 -18.44
C ILE A 41 -14.11 7.58 -18.11
N THR A 42 -14.09 8.80 -18.64
CA THR A 42 -13.05 9.77 -18.31
C THR A 42 -13.09 10.12 -16.82
N LEU A 43 -14.28 10.39 -16.27
CA LEU A 43 -14.45 10.71 -14.86
C LEU A 43 -14.16 9.50 -13.96
N VAL A 44 -14.70 8.33 -14.30
CA VAL A 44 -14.49 7.08 -13.53
C VAL A 44 -13.00 6.70 -13.52
N SER A 45 -12.29 6.84 -14.64
CA SER A 45 -10.86 6.51 -14.71
C SER A 45 -9.99 7.39 -13.82
N LEU A 46 -10.39 8.64 -13.59
CA LEU A 46 -9.68 9.58 -12.71
C LEU A 46 -10.06 9.38 -11.24
N VAL A 47 -11.34 9.14 -10.95
CA VAL A 47 -11.86 9.05 -9.57
C VAL A 47 -11.56 7.69 -8.94
N THR A 48 -11.66 6.60 -9.69
CA THR A 48 -11.51 5.23 -9.14
C THR A 48 -10.17 5.01 -8.43
N PRO A 49 -9.00 5.39 -9.00
CA PRO A 49 -7.72 5.21 -8.33
C PRO A 49 -7.52 6.10 -7.08
N LEU A 50 -8.32 7.16 -6.93
CA LEU A 50 -8.29 8.06 -5.78
C LEU A 50 -9.08 7.50 -4.58
N LEU A 51 -10.11 6.72 -4.85
CA LEU A 51 -10.95 6.08 -3.84
C LEU A 51 -10.28 4.80 -3.34
N GLN A 52 -9.39 4.94 -2.36
CA GLN A 52 -8.82 3.78 -1.65
C GLN A 52 -9.75 3.40 -0.51
N ILE A 53 -10.73 2.54 -0.81
CA ILE A 53 -11.63 2.02 0.21
C ILE A 53 -10.97 0.78 0.80
N PRO A 54 -10.55 0.80 2.09
CA PRO A 54 -10.01 -0.38 2.73
C PRO A 54 -11.13 -1.40 2.89
N LEU A 55 -11.01 -2.54 2.20
CA LEU A 55 -11.84 -3.69 2.56
C LEU A 55 -11.26 -4.34 3.81
N PRO A 56 -12.11 -4.73 4.80
CA PRO A 56 -11.71 -5.63 5.87
C PRO A 56 -11.29 -6.96 5.25
N GLY A 57 -10.01 -7.09 4.92
CA GLY A 57 -9.45 -8.32 4.44
C GLY A 57 -9.30 -9.27 5.61
N ASN A 58 -9.99 -10.40 5.57
CA ASN A 58 -9.55 -11.59 6.30
C ASN A 58 -8.29 -12.11 5.62
N SER A 59 -7.20 -11.33 5.69
CA SER A 59 -5.90 -11.89 5.41
C SER A 59 -5.53 -12.70 6.64
N GLU A 60 -5.68 -14.02 6.53
CA GLU A 60 -4.84 -14.96 7.27
C GLU A 60 -3.39 -14.72 6.80
N GLN A 61 -2.82 -13.60 7.24
CA GLN A 61 -1.38 -13.40 7.18
C GLN A 61 -0.80 -14.40 8.19
N PRO A 62 0.17 -15.25 7.79
CA PRO A 62 0.92 -16.04 8.76
C PRO A 62 1.52 -15.04 9.74
N SER A 63 1.20 -15.23 11.02
CA SER A 63 1.62 -14.43 12.16
C SER A 63 2.99 -13.78 11.91
N ALA A 64 2.96 -12.50 11.56
CA ALA A 64 4.14 -11.69 11.46
C ALA A 64 4.69 -11.57 12.87
N VAL A 65 5.65 -12.43 13.20
CA VAL A 65 6.60 -12.16 14.28
C VAL A 65 7.25 -10.84 13.88
N VAL A 66 6.78 -9.75 14.48
CA VAL A 66 7.45 -8.46 14.40
C VAL A 66 8.81 -8.68 15.04
N VAL A 67 9.81 -8.89 14.19
CA VAL A 67 11.21 -8.98 14.56
C VAL A 67 11.59 -7.62 15.17
N TYR A 68 11.57 -7.54 16.50
CA TYR A 68 11.91 -6.33 17.26
C TYR A 68 13.38 -5.89 17.05
N THR A 69 14.22 -6.72 16.43
CA THR A 69 15.63 -6.41 16.18
C THR A 69 15.86 -5.56 14.92
N SER A 70 15.05 -5.68 13.86
CA SER A 70 15.21 -4.86 12.64
C SER A 70 14.70 -3.43 12.80
N LYS A 71 13.73 -3.22 13.70
CA LYS A 71 13.13 -1.89 13.93
C LYS A 71 14.02 -0.96 14.76
N ILE A 72 14.91 -1.50 15.60
CA ILE A 72 15.85 -0.71 16.41
C ILE A 72 17.08 -0.30 15.59
N ILE A 73 17.54 -1.17 14.68
CA ILE A 73 18.64 -0.85 13.75
C ILE A 73 18.21 0.25 12.78
N THR A 74 17.01 0.15 12.20
CA THR A 74 16.45 1.18 11.29
C THR A 74 16.14 2.51 11.98
N LEU A 75 15.77 2.53 13.26
CA LEU A 75 15.61 3.77 14.04
C LEU A 75 16.95 4.44 14.38
N ARG A 76 17.99 3.65 14.65
CA ARG A 76 19.35 4.17 14.91
C ARG A 76 19.99 4.71 13.64
N GLU A 77 19.74 4.07 12.50
CA GLU A 77 20.09 4.58 11.17
C GLU A 77 19.29 5.84 10.81
N ALA A 78 17.98 5.87 11.05
CA ALA A 78 17.14 7.03 10.70
C ALA A 78 17.41 8.29 11.55
N VAL A 79 17.94 8.16 12.77
CA VAL A 79 18.33 9.28 13.64
C VAL A 79 19.78 9.72 13.41
N ALA A 80 20.64 8.83 12.91
CA ALA A 80 22.04 9.14 12.56
C ALA A 80 22.25 9.49 11.07
N ALA A 81 21.31 9.13 10.20
CA ALA A 81 21.32 9.50 8.79
C ALA A 81 20.89 10.97 8.66
N THR A 82 21.81 11.80 8.18
CA THR A 82 21.37 12.94 7.36
C THR A 82 20.51 12.37 6.23
N PRO A 83 19.43 13.05 5.79
CA PRO A 83 18.62 12.56 4.69
C PRO A 83 19.51 12.45 3.44
N SER A 84 20.09 11.27 3.23
CA SER A 84 20.86 10.94 2.05
C SER A 84 19.83 10.64 0.98
N THR A 85 19.44 11.68 0.26
CA THR A 85 18.59 11.55 -0.92
C THR A 85 19.26 10.55 -1.85
N SER A 86 18.65 9.38 -2.03
CA SER A 86 19.17 8.35 -2.92
C SER A 86 19.25 8.92 -4.34
N PRO A 87 20.20 8.51 -5.18
CA PRO A 87 20.18 8.84 -6.62
C PRO A 87 18.81 8.55 -7.28
N SER A 88 18.10 7.53 -6.79
CA SER A 88 16.74 7.19 -7.25
C SER A 88 15.69 8.24 -6.89
N ASP A 89 15.85 8.96 -5.77
CA ASP A 89 14.93 10.01 -5.34
C ASP A 89 15.15 11.30 -6.14
N TYR A 90 16.40 11.65 -6.46
CA TYR A 90 16.71 12.75 -7.41
C TYR A 90 16.08 12.51 -8.78
N LEU A 91 16.18 11.28 -9.30
CA LEU A 91 15.55 10.90 -10.55
C LEU A 91 14.02 11.04 -10.48
N ARG A 92 13.38 10.55 -9.41
CA ARG A 92 11.93 10.68 -9.20
C ARG A 92 11.46 12.14 -9.13
N ILE A 93 12.19 12.98 -8.40
CA ILE A 93 11.88 14.41 -8.27
C ILE A 93 12.03 15.09 -9.64
N THR A 94 13.14 14.83 -10.34
CA THR A 94 13.41 15.41 -11.67
C THR A 94 12.31 15.05 -12.68
N LEU A 95 11.92 13.77 -12.75
CA LEU A 95 10.82 13.33 -13.62
C LEU A 95 9.49 14.00 -13.25
N THR A 96 9.21 14.19 -11.96
CA THR A 96 7.98 14.85 -11.50
C THR A 96 7.96 16.33 -11.90
N VAL A 97 9.10 17.02 -11.80
CA VAL A 97 9.24 18.43 -12.23
C VAL A 97 9.07 18.55 -13.75
N ILE A 98 9.72 17.71 -14.54
CA ILE A 98 9.58 17.69 -16.01
C ILE A 98 8.11 17.47 -16.39
N TYR A 99 7.45 16.50 -15.74
CA TYR A 99 6.03 16.23 -15.98
C TYR A 99 5.17 17.46 -15.69
N ALA A 100 5.38 18.13 -14.55
CA ALA A 100 4.63 19.32 -14.18
C ALA A 100 4.84 20.49 -15.17
N LEU A 101 6.08 20.69 -15.65
CA LEU A 101 6.39 21.73 -16.64
C LEU A 101 5.64 21.51 -17.97
N ILE A 102 5.59 20.26 -18.46
CA ILE A 102 4.85 19.92 -19.68
C ILE A 102 3.35 20.18 -19.49
N VAL A 103 2.78 19.79 -18.35
CA VAL A 103 1.38 20.04 -18.03
C VAL A 103 1.08 21.54 -18.03
N VAL A 104 1.92 22.36 -17.38
CA VAL A 104 1.78 23.82 -17.37
C VAL A 104 1.85 24.39 -18.78
N PHE A 105 2.80 23.94 -19.60
CA PHE A 105 2.92 24.38 -20.99
C PHE A 105 1.65 24.08 -21.81
N LEU A 106 1.10 22.87 -21.69
CA LEU A 106 -0.12 22.47 -22.39
C LEU A 106 -1.36 23.26 -21.92
N LEU A 107 -1.47 23.52 -20.62
CA LEU A 107 -2.53 24.37 -20.07
C LEU A 107 -2.39 25.83 -20.52
N CYS A 108 -1.17 26.38 -20.58
CA CYS A 108 -0.92 27.71 -21.12
C CYS A 108 -1.30 27.81 -22.60
N ARG A 109 -0.99 26.79 -23.42
CA ARG A 109 -1.43 26.69 -24.82
C ARG A 109 -2.97 26.70 -24.93
N LEU A 110 -3.66 25.97 -24.05
CA LEU A 110 -5.13 25.99 -23.99
C LEU A 110 -5.67 27.38 -23.64
N CYS A 111 -5.12 28.02 -22.61
CA CYS A 111 -5.48 29.38 -22.23
C CYS A 111 -5.27 30.36 -23.39
N ALA A 112 -4.14 30.29 -24.10
CA ALA A 112 -3.86 31.13 -25.26
C ALA A 112 -4.92 30.95 -26.37
N GLY A 113 -5.37 29.72 -26.61
CA GLY A 113 -6.49 29.45 -27.54
C GLY A 113 -7.79 30.11 -27.11
N ILE A 114 -8.15 30.03 -25.82
CA ILE A 114 -9.34 30.69 -25.27
C ILE A 114 -9.21 32.21 -25.37
N PHE A 115 -8.03 32.78 -25.10
CA PHE A 115 -7.76 34.20 -25.29
C PHE A 115 -7.86 34.61 -26.76
N GLY A 116 -7.42 33.77 -27.70
CA GLY A 116 -7.59 33.96 -29.14
C GLY A 116 -9.06 34.06 -29.53
N ILE A 117 -9.90 33.16 -29.04
CA ILE A 117 -11.36 33.21 -29.28
C ILE A 117 -11.97 34.47 -28.64
N ARG A 118 -11.58 34.83 -27.41
CA ARG A 118 -12.05 36.07 -26.77
C ARG A 118 -11.65 37.32 -27.56
N ARG A 119 -10.43 37.34 -28.11
CA ARG A 119 -9.95 38.41 -28.98
C ARG A 119 -10.79 38.47 -30.27
N LEU A 120 -11.11 37.32 -30.85
CA LEU A 120 -11.97 37.24 -32.04
C LEU A 120 -13.38 37.77 -31.76
N ILE A 121 -13.98 37.40 -30.63
CA ILE A 121 -15.30 37.91 -30.20
C ILE A 121 -15.27 39.44 -30.09
N ARG A 122 -14.21 40.01 -29.48
CA ARG A 122 -14.07 41.48 -29.34
C ARG A 122 -13.90 42.20 -30.67
N SER A 123 -13.40 41.54 -31.71
CA SER A 123 -13.21 42.12 -33.03
C SER A 123 -14.31 41.79 -34.03
N SER A 124 -15.33 41.03 -33.63
CA SER A 124 -16.44 40.61 -34.51
C SER A 124 -17.67 41.46 -34.26
N ASP A 125 -18.52 41.61 -35.27
CA ASP A 125 -19.85 42.18 -35.10
C ASP A 125 -20.78 41.12 -34.49
N VAL A 126 -21.23 41.35 -33.26
CA VAL A 126 -22.00 40.38 -32.46
C VAL A 126 -23.46 40.79 -32.41
N GLN A 127 -24.31 40.02 -33.07
CA GLN A 127 -25.76 40.16 -33.02
C GLN A 127 -26.36 39.18 -31.99
N GLU A 128 -27.15 39.68 -31.03
CA GLU A 128 -27.85 38.82 -30.07
C GLU A 128 -29.17 38.32 -30.68
N ILE A 129 -29.26 37.00 -30.90
CA ILE A 129 -30.46 36.32 -31.43
C ILE A 129 -30.82 35.19 -30.46
N PRO A 130 -31.68 35.43 -29.45
CA PRO A 130 -32.00 34.42 -28.46
C PRO A 130 -32.43 33.09 -29.10
N PRO A 131 -31.85 31.95 -28.70
CA PRO A 131 -31.03 31.71 -27.51
C PRO A 131 -29.49 31.87 -27.68
N PHE A 132 -28.98 32.26 -28.85
CA PHE A 132 -27.55 32.30 -29.19
C PHE A 132 -27.04 33.70 -29.61
N ARG A 133 -25.72 33.82 -29.78
CA ARG A 133 -25.07 35.05 -30.27
C ARG A 133 -24.41 34.76 -31.61
N PHE A 134 -24.71 35.57 -32.61
CA PHE A 134 -24.19 35.41 -33.95
C PHE A 134 -23.03 36.40 -34.15
N ALA A 135 -21.81 35.90 -34.35
CA ALA A 135 -20.61 36.70 -34.52
C ALA A 135 -20.15 36.68 -35.98
N ARG A 136 -20.30 37.79 -36.69
CA ARG A 136 -19.84 37.97 -38.08
C ARG A 136 -18.42 38.51 -38.08
N SER A 137 -17.53 37.82 -38.79
CA SER A 137 -16.16 38.30 -38.96
C SER A 137 -15.52 37.76 -40.24
N PRO A 138 -14.91 38.63 -41.08
CA PRO A 138 -14.24 38.23 -42.32
C PRO A 138 -12.96 37.40 -42.07
N ARG A 139 -12.50 37.31 -40.81
CA ARG A 139 -11.37 36.44 -40.43
C ARG A 139 -11.73 34.96 -40.33
N VAL A 140 -13.02 34.62 -40.38
CA VAL A 140 -13.51 33.25 -40.17
C VAL A 140 -13.79 32.62 -41.54
N LYS A 141 -12.91 31.70 -41.97
CA LYS A 141 -13.03 31.02 -43.28
C LYS A 141 -14.00 29.84 -43.31
N ALA A 142 -14.32 29.29 -42.13
CA ALA A 142 -15.23 28.16 -41.99
C ALA A 142 -16.14 28.40 -40.78
N PRO A 143 -17.45 28.18 -40.89
CA PRO A 143 -18.37 28.30 -39.77
C PRO A 143 -17.95 27.38 -38.61
N PHE A 144 -18.02 27.90 -37.39
CA PHE A 144 -17.83 27.08 -36.20
C PHE A 144 -18.59 27.66 -35.00
N SER A 145 -18.94 26.80 -34.06
CA SER A 145 -19.65 27.14 -32.83
C SER A 145 -18.77 26.97 -31.60
N PHE A 146 -18.89 27.92 -30.67
CA PHE A 146 -18.21 27.89 -29.37
C PHE A 146 -19.11 28.43 -28.26
N PHE A 147 -19.48 27.56 -27.32
CA PHE A 147 -20.43 27.85 -26.24
C PHE A 147 -21.74 28.45 -26.77
N ARG A 148 -21.95 29.77 -26.57
CA ARG A 148 -23.16 30.49 -27.00
C ARG A 148 -22.97 31.27 -28.30
N TYR A 149 -21.77 31.20 -28.90
CA TYR A 149 -21.39 31.96 -30.09
C TYR A 149 -21.36 31.04 -31.32
N ILE A 150 -21.95 31.52 -32.42
CA ILE A 150 -21.77 30.95 -33.75
C ILE A 150 -20.96 31.96 -34.55
N PHE A 151 -19.81 31.53 -35.06
CA PHE A 151 -18.94 32.35 -35.89
C PHE A 151 -19.23 32.06 -37.36
N TRP A 152 -19.41 33.11 -38.14
CA TRP A 152 -19.76 33.00 -39.54
C TRP A 152 -18.98 34.04 -40.36
N ASP A 153 -18.71 33.69 -41.61
CA ASP A 153 -18.08 34.60 -42.57
C ASP A 153 -19.08 35.68 -43.00
N THR A 154 -18.63 36.94 -43.08
CA THR A 154 -19.49 38.06 -43.48
C THR A 154 -19.96 37.93 -44.93
N GLU A 155 -19.24 37.20 -45.78
CA GLU A 155 -19.48 37.15 -47.24
C GLU A 155 -20.43 36.03 -47.70
N VAL A 156 -20.85 35.12 -46.82
CA VAL A 156 -21.65 33.93 -47.21
C VAL A 156 -23.15 34.16 -47.01
N ASN A 157 -23.94 34.03 -48.09
CA ASN A 157 -25.40 34.19 -48.07
C ASN A 157 -26.11 33.06 -47.29
N LEU A 158 -26.83 33.41 -46.23
CA LEU A 158 -27.55 32.48 -45.34
C LEU A 158 -28.81 31.84 -45.94
N ASP A 159 -29.34 32.37 -47.05
CA ASP A 159 -30.63 31.93 -47.58
C ASP A 159 -30.56 30.65 -48.42
N SER A 160 -29.35 30.23 -48.82
CA SER A 160 -29.15 28.99 -49.56
C SER A 160 -29.51 27.76 -48.72
N PRO A 161 -30.10 26.71 -49.33
CA PRO A 161 -30.44 25.47 -48.62
C PRO A 161 -29.20 24.80 -48.01
N GLU A 162 -28.04 24.88 -48.68
CA GLU A 162 -26.76 24.37 -48.19
C GLU A 162 -26.34 25.08 -46.88
N ASN A 163 -26.39 26.42 -46.85
CA ASN A 163 -25.98 27.20 -45.68
C ASN A 163 -26.96 27.06 -44.52
N LYS A 164 -28.25 26.85 -44.81
CA LYS A 164 -29.24 26.48 -43.78
C LYS A 164 -28.90 25.15 -43.10
N GLN A 165 -28.46 24.14 -43.86
CA GLN A 165 -28.03 22.85 -43.30
C GLN A 165 -26.77 23.01 -42.44
N VAL A 166 -25.78 23.80 -42.88
CA VAL A 166 -24.56 24.09 -42.10
C VAL A 166 -24.89 24.87 -40.83
N LEU A 167 -25.80 25.85 -40.90
CA LEU A 167 -26.25 26.57 -39.71
C LEU A 167 -26.98 25.66 -38.72
N GLN A 168 -27.86 24.76 -39.19
CA GLN A 168 -28.52 23.77 -38.33
C GLN A 168 -27.50 22.85 -37.66
N HIS A 169 -26.46 22.42 -38.37
CA HIS A 169 -25.36 21.64 -37.81
C HIS A 169 -24.66 22.40 -36.66
N GLU A 170 -24.26 23.65 -36.88
CA GLU A 170 -23.62 24.48 -35.83
C GLU A 170 -24.54 24.78 -34.65
N LEU A 171 -25.84 24.96 -34.90
CA LEU A 171 -26.84 25.15 -33.84
C LEU A 171 -26.97 23.93 -32.95
N VAL A 172 -26.79 22.71 -33.48
CA VAL A 172 -26.81 21.48 -32.67
C VAL A 172 -25.64 21.45 -31.70
N HIS A 173 -24.44 21.84 -32.13
CA HIS A 173 -23.27 21.91 -31.24
C HIS A 173 -23.48 22.86 -30.07
N LEU A 174 -24.14 23.99 -30.32
CA LEU A 174 -24.53 24.95 -29.29
C LEU A 174 -25.60 24.38 -28.35
N ARG A 175 -26.70 23.83 -28.90
CA ARG A 175 -27.83 23.30 -28.12
C ARG A 175 -27.42 22.13 -27.23
N GLU A 176 -26.58 21.23 -27.76
CA GLU A 176 -26.05 20.08 -27.04
C GLU A 176 -24.84 20.43 -26.15
N LYS A 177 -24.34 21.67 -26.20
CA LYS A 177 -23.19 22.16 -25.42
C LYS A 177 -21.90 21.37 -25.67
N HIS A 178 -21.64 20.96 -26.91
CA HIS A 178 -20.46 20.16 -27.29
C HIS A 178 -19.12 20.85 -26.97
N SER A 179 -19.08 22.18 -26.88
CA SER A 179 -17.88 22.92 -26.48
C SER A 179 -17.41 22.62 -25.05
N ILE A 180 -18.34 22.31 -24.12
CA ILE A 180 -18.00 21.97 -22.73
C ILE A 180 -17.25 20.64 -22.70
N ASP A 181 -17.79 19.64 -23.39
CA ASP A 181 -17.18 18.31 -23.51
C ASP A 181 -15.78 18.38 -24.13
N LYS A 182 -15.62 19.14 -25.23
CA LYS A 182 -14.33 19.35 -25.90
C LYS A 182 -13.32 20.03 -24.95
N MET A 183 -13.75 21.04 -24.20
CA MET A 183 -12.89 21.73 -23.23
C MET A 183 -12.48 20.83 -22.06
N LEU A 184 -13.41 20.04 -21.51
CA LEU A 184 -13.11 19.09 -20.44
C LEU A 184 -12.05 18.08 -20.89
N LEU A 185 -12.23 17.47 -22.06
CA LEU A 185 -11.27 16.51 -22.57
C LEU A 185 -9.93 17.16 -22.93
N GLU A 186 -9.91 18.41 -23.41
CA GLU A 186 -8.66 19.13 -23.62
C GLU A 186 -7.87 19.27 -22.30
N VAL A 187 -8.54 19.68 -21.23
CA VAL A 187 -7.93 19.78 -19.89
C VAL A 187 -7.45 18.42 -19.40
N VAL A 188 -8.28 17.37 -19.51
CA VAL A 188 -7.87 16.02 -19.08
C VAL A 188 -6.70 15.49 -19.90
N THR A 189 -6.67 15.70 -21.22
CA THR A 189 -5.53 15.32 -22.06
C THR A 189 -4.28 16.16 -21.79
N ALA A 190 -4.41 17.40 -21.31
CA ALA A 190 -3.27 18.20 -20.89
C ALA A 190 -2.69 17.70 -19.56
N LEU A 191 -3.56 17.42 -18.58
CA LEU A 191 -3.17 16.89 -17.27
C LEU A 191 -2.58 15.48 -17.38
N CYS A 192 -3.20 14.61 -18.17
CA CYS A 192 -2.79 13.22 -18.35
C CYS A 192 -2.21 12.98 -19.76
N TRP A 193 -1.32 13.84 -20.22
CA TRP A 193 -0.82 13.86 -21.60
C TRP A 193 -0.14 12.57 -22.06
N ILE A 194 0.48 11.83 -21.15
CA ILE A 194 1.11 10.53 -21.40
C ILE A 194 0.06 9.45 -21.73
N ASN A 195 -1.19 9.61 -21.29
CA ASN A 195 -2.23 8.60 -21.48
C ASN A 195 -2.77 8.59 -22.93
N PRO A 196 -2.47 7.58 -23.75
CA PRO A 196 -2.95 7.52 -25.14
C PRO A 196 -4.48 7.34 -25.23
N PHE A 197 -5.12 6.73 -24.23
CA PHE A 197 -6.55 6.44 -24.26
C PHE A 197 -7.40 7.69 -24.15
N PHE A 198 -6.96 8.72 -23.41
CA PHE A 198 -7.69 10.00 -23.38
C PHE A 198 -7.63 10.73 -24.73
N HIS A 199 -6.52 10.60 -25.48
CA HIS A 199 -6.45 11.13 -26.85
C HIS A 199 -7.39 10.38 -27.80
N LEU A 200 -7.50 9.06 -27.65
CA LEU A 200 -8.46 8.25 -28.42
C LEU A 200 -9.91 8.59 -28.07
N ILE A 201 -10.22 8.73 -26.77
CA ILE A 201 -11.54 9.13 -26.27
C ILE A 201 -11.90 10.52 -26.81
N LYS A 202 -10.98 11.48 -26.79
CA LYS A 202 -11.16 12.82 -27.36
C LYS A 202 -11.52 12.77 -28.84
N ARG A 203 -10.78 11.97 -29.63
CA ARG A 203 -11.07 11.79 -31.06
C ARG A 203 -12.44 11.15 -31.29
N GLU A 204 -12.78 10.10 -30.53
CA GLU A 204 -14.07 9.41 -30.68
C GLU A 204 -15.24 10.28 -30.20
N LEU A 205 -15.08 11.06 -29.13
CA LEU A 205 -16.12 11.97 -28.64
C LEU A 205 -16.39 13.07 -29.66
N SER A 206 -15.34 13.63 -30.27
CA SER A 206 -15.51 14.60 -31.36
C SER A 206 -16.30 14.00 -32.51
N LEU A 207 -16.04 12.74 -32.91
CA LEU A 207 -16.82 12.07 -33.95
C LEU A 207 -18.27 11.84 -33.55
N VAL A 208 -18.52 11.48 -32.29
CA VAL A 208 -19.89 11.32 -31.79
C VAL A 208 -20.64 12.65 -31.81
N HIS A 209 -19.98 13.78 -31.51
CA HIS A 209 -20.58 15.11 -31.66
C HIS A 209 -20.95 15.41 -33.11
N GLU A 210 -20.06 15.11 -34.06
CA GLU A 210 -20.36 15.25 -35.49
C GLU A 210 -21.55 14.38 -35.89
N PHE A 211 -21.63 13.12 -35.44
CA PHE A 211 -22.77 12.25 -35.77
C PHE A 211 -24.11 12.79 -35.27
N ILE A 212 -24.14 13.39 -34.06
CA ILE A 212 -25.37 13.99 -33.50
C ILE A 212 -25.77 15.23 -34.30
N ALA A 213 -24.79 16.07 -34.66
CA ALA A 213 -25.02 17.26 -35.47
C ALA A 213 -25.49 16.91 -36.88
N ASP A 214 -24.80 15.98 -37.53
CA ASP A 214 -25.13 15.46 -38.87
C ASP A 214 -26.55 14.85 -38.90
N GLN A 215 -26.89 14.01 -37.92
CA GLN A 215 -28.21 13.37 -37.85
C GLN A 215 -29.36 14.38 -37.74
N LYS A 216 -29.16 15.47 -36.98
CA LYS A 216 -30.19 16.50 -36.78
C LYS A 216 -30.23 17.50 -37.95
N ALA A 217 -29.09 17.80 -38.57
CA ALA A 217 -29.00 18.72 -39.71
C ALA A 217 -29.50 18.11 -41.02
N ALA A 218 -29.27 16.80 -41.24
CA ALA A 218 -29.70 16.11 -42.46
C ALA A 218 -31.22 16.08 -42.66
N GLY A 219 -31.99 16.06 -41.56
CA GLY A 219 -33.47 16.01 -41.62
C GLY A 219 -33.96 14.86 -42.51
N ASN A 220 -34.76 15.19 -43.53
CA ASN A 220 -35.29 14.21 -44.49
C ASN A 220 -34.38 14.01 -45.72
N GLU A 221 -33.38 14.89 -45.94
CA GLU A 221 -32.54 14.91 -47.15
C GLU A 221 -31.12 14.39 -46.86
N VAL A 222 -31.04 13.15 -46.38
CA VAL A 222 -29.76 12.54 -45.95
C VAL A 222 -28.73 12.46 -47.08
N ALA A 223 -29.17 12.17 -48.31
CA ALA A 223 -28.27 12.03 -49.46
C ALA A 223 -27.63 13.36 -49.88
N GLY A 224 -28.43 14.41 -50.05
CA GLY A 224 -27.93 15.74 -50.41
C GLY A 224 -27.02 16.33 -49.32
N TYR A 225 -27.35 16.09 -48.05
CA TYR A 225 -26.48 16.49 -46.95
C TYR A 225 -25.14 15.74 -46.94
N ALA A 226 -25.14 14.44 -47.21
CA ALA A 226 -23.91 13.65 -47.28
C ALA A 226 -22.99 14.09 -48.44
N GLU A 227 -23.57 14.48 -49.57
CA GLU A 227 -22.85 15.07 -50.70
C GLU A 227 -22.19 16.42 -50.32
N ASN A 228 -22.93 17.28 -49.61
CA ASN A 228 -22.40 18.56 -49.11
C ASN A 228 -21.22 18.37 -48.15
N ILE A 229 -21.29 17.40 -47.24
CA ILE A 229 -20.17 17.03 -46.36
C ILE A 229 -18.95 16.62 -47.20
N LEU A 230 -19.16 15.79 -48.21
CA LEU A 230 -18.09 15.28 -49.06
C LEU A 230 -17.45 16.40 -49.88
N ARG A 231 -18.26 17.24 -50.53
CA ARG A 231 -17.82 18.40 -51.32
C ARG A 231 -17.03 19.40 -50.49
N ASN A 232 -17.50 19.74 -49.29
CA ASN A 232 -16.78 20.62 -48.36
C ASN A 232 -15.44 20.01 -47.91
N ALA A 233 -15.41 18.70 -47.65
CA ALA A 233 -14.18 18.01 -47.28
C ALA A 233 -13.14 17.96 -48.42
N PHE A 234 -13.56 17.91 -49.68
CA PHE A 234 -12.67 17.98 -50.84
C PHE A 234 -12.19 19.41 -51.15
N ASN A 235 -13.06 20.42 -51.04
CA ASN A 235 -12.73 21.83 -51.33
C ASN A 235 -11.78 22.45 -50.30
N SER A 236 -11.72 21.92 -49.09
CA SER A 236 -10.84 22.41 -48.02
C SER A 236 -9.35 22.06 -48.20
N ARG A 237 -8.96 21.34 -49.26
CA ARG A 237 -7.57 20.88 -49.48
C ARG A 237 -6.80 21.67 -50.53
N GLN A 238 -5.97 22.60 -50.08
CA GLN A 238 -4.76 23.02 -50.79
C GLN A 238 -3.55 22.56 -49.96
N PHE A 239 -2.82 21.57 -50.49
CA PHE A 239 -1.53 20.99 -50.05
C PHE A 239 -1.54 19.91 -48.93
N SER A 240 -1.17 18.69 -49.30
CA SER A 240 -0.61 17.68 -48.37
C SER A 240 0.36 16.76 -49.13
N ILE A 241 1.65 17.05 -49.05
CA ILE A 241 2.71 16.10 -49.41
C ILE A 241 2.78 15.10 -48.26
N THR A 242 1.93 14.06 -48.24
CA THR A 242 2.09 12.76 -47.54
C THR A 242 0.73 12.07 -47.37
N ASN A 243 0.76 10.73 -47.46
CA ASN A 243 -0.33 9.74 -47.49
C ASN A 243 -1.70 10.19 -46.96
N ASP A 244 -2.57 10.55 -47.90
CA ASP A 244 -3.93 11.03 -47.66
C ASP A 244 -5.00 10.04 -48.17
N PHE A 245 -4.64 8.74 -48.19
CA PHE A 245 -5.51 7.68 -48.69
C PHE A 245 -6.48 7.24 -47.59
N PHE A 246 -7.72 7.72 -47.71
CA PHE A 246 -8.88 7.48 -46.83
C PHE A 246 -8.80 8.08 -45.43
N HIS A 247 -9.35 9.29 -45.25
CA HIS A 247 -9.73 9.80 -43.93
C HIS A 247 -10.79 8.88 -43.30
N PRO A 248 -10.45 8.10 -42.26
CA PRO A 248 -11.43 7.29 -41.54
C PRO A 248 -12.60 8.09 -40.92
N PRO A 249 -12.47 9.38 -40.52
CA PRO A 249 -13.58 10.10 -39.88
C PRO A 249 -14.72 10.45 -40.84
N ILE A 250 -14.44 10.88 -42.08
CA ILE A 250 -15.48 11.29 -43.04
C ILE A 250 -16.30 10.07 -43.50
N LYS A 251 -15.61 8.98 -43.86
CA LYS A 251 -16.27 7.71 -44.19
C LYS A 251 -17.20 7.25 -43.07
N ARG A 252 -16.77 7.37 -41.81
CA ARG A 252 -17.58 7.00 -40.64
C ARG A 252 -18.79 7.92 -40.45
N ARG A 253 -18.67 9.23 -40.70
CA ARG A 253 -19.82 10.16 -40.65
C ARG A 253 -20.89 9.77 -41.67
N ILE A 254 -20.51 9.59 -42.92
CA ILE A 254 -21.42 9.19 -44.00
C ILE A 254 -22.02 7.80 -43.72
N PHE A 255 -21.21 6.85 -43.26
CA PHE A 255 -21.69 5.51 -42.89
C PHE A 255 -22.73 5.57 -41.77
N MET A 256 -22.50 6.35 -40.70
CA MET A 256 -23.46 6.47 -39.60
C MET A 256 -24.75 7.18 -40.01
N LEU A 257 -24.68 8.14 -40.95
CA LEU A 257 -25.85 8.82 -41.52
C LEU A 257 -26.72 7.89 -42.37
N THR A 258 -26.09 7.01 -43.15
CA THR A 258 -26.77 6.13 -44.12
C THR A 258 -27.21 4.78 -43.53
N GLN A 259 -26.76 4.45 -42.32
CA GLN A 259 -27.11 3.20 -41.66
C GLN A 259 -28.48 3.31 -40.96
N PHE A 260 -29.48 2.53 -41.41
CA PHE A 260 -30.84 2.52 -40.84
C PHE A 260 -31.18 1.31 -39.94
N ARG A 261 -30.28 0.32 -39.85
CA ARG A 261 -30.57 -0.98 -39.20
C ARG A 261 -30.35 -0.95 -37.68
N GLN A 262 -31.35 -1.37 -36.89
CA GLN A 262 -31.25 -1.49 -35.44
C GLN A 262 -30.67 -2.87 -35.04
N PRO A 263 -29.62 -2.95 -34.20
CA PRO A 263 -29.07 -4.24 -33.77
C PRO A 263 -29.98 -4.91 -32.72
N ARG A 264 -30.25 -6.22 -32.90
CA ARG A 264 -31.18 -7.02 -32.06
C ARG A 264 -30.86 -7.02 -30.56
N PHE A 265 -29.58 -6.89 -30.18
CA PHE A 265 -29.12 -6.91 -28.77
C PHE A 265 -28.61 -5.54 -28.28
N SER A 266 -29.10 -4.43 -28.85
CA SER A 266 -28.60 -3.09 -28.51
C SER A 266 -28.75 -2.70 -27.04
N TYR A 267 -29.80 -3.18 -26.37
CA TYR A 267 -30.09 -2.82 -24.98
C TYR A 267 -29.21 -3.58 -23.98
N LEU A 268 -29.01 -4.89 -24.20
CA LEU A 268 -28.15 -5.73 -23.35
C LEU A 268 -26.71 -5.23 -23.32
N ARG A 269 -26.17 -4.81 -24.47
CA ARG A 269 -24.85 -4.19 -24.58
C ARG A 269 -24.73 -2.85 -23.85
N ARG A 270 -25.82 -2.20 -23.44
CA ARG A 270 -25.77 -0.97 -22.63
C ARG A 270 -25.78 -1.27 -21.15
N ILE A 271 -26.62 -2.21 -20.73
CA ILE A 271 -26.69 -2.61 -19.33
C ILE A 271 -25.35 -3.20 -18.88
N LEU A 272 -24.66 -3.93 -19.76
CA LEU A 272 -23.39 -4.60 -19.44
C LEU A 272 -22.23 -3.63 -19.15
N VAL A 273 -22.37 -2.33 -19.45
CA VAL A 273 -21.45 -1.28 -18.98
C VAL A 273 -21.38 -1.23 -17.45
N LEU A 274 -22.54 -1.27 -16.79
CA LEU A 274 -22.64 -1.10 -15.34
C LEU A 274 -21.86 -2.19 -14.58
N PRO A 275 -22.05 -3.51 -14.82
CA PRO A 275 -21.28 -4.53 -14.14
C PRO A 275 -19.80 -4.49 -14.50
N VAL A 276 -19.41 -4.15 -15.74
CA VAL A 276 -17.99 -4.02 -16.11
C VAL A 276 -17.33 -2.85 -15.35
N SER A 277 -18.01 -1.70 -15.30
CA SER A 277 -17.51 -0.54 -14.54
C SER A 277 -17.48 -0.81 -13.04
N ALA A 278 -18.47 -1.52 -12.50
CA ALA A 278 -18.53 -1.92 -11.09
C ALA A 278 -17.43 -2.92 -10.75
N LEU A 279 -17.14 -3.90 -11.61
CA LEU A 279 -16.04 -4.85 -11.40
C LEU A 279 -14.67 -4.16 -11.40
N ILE A 280 -14.45 -3.22 -12.33
CA ILE A 280 -13.20 -2.43 -12.39
C ILE A 280 -13.10 -1.50 -11.16
N PHE A 281 -14.22 -0.90 -10.76
CA PHE A 281 -14.30 -0.11 -9.54
C PHE A 281 -13.93 -0.97 -8.33
N CYS A 282 -14.55 -2.14 -8.19
CA CYS A 282 -14.25 -3.06 -7.10
C CYS A 282 -12.79 -3.52 -7.11
N SER A 283 -12.20 -3.84 -8.25
CA SER A 283 -10.83 -4.35 -8.29
C SER A 283 -9.76 -3.28 -8.01
N LEU A 284 -10.02 -2.02 -8.35
CA LEU A 284 -9.04 -0.92 -8.23
C LEU A 284 -9.27 -0.01 -7.02
N ALA A 285 -10.53 0.20 -6.62
CA ALA A 285 -10.88 1.03 -5.47
C ALA A 285 -10.73 0.27 -4.15
N PHE A 286 -11.02 -1.04 -4.16
CA PHE A 286 -10.81 -1.85 -2.98
C PHE A 286 -9.35 -2.27 -2.88
N VAL A 287 -8.67 -1.64 -1.94
CA VAL A 287 -7.37 -2.09 -1.49
C VAL A 287 -7.61 -2.97 -0.27
N VAL A 288 -7.11 -4.20 -0.29
CA VAL A 288 -7.07 -5.05 0.91
C VAL A 288 -6.22 -4.31 1.94
N ASP A 289 -6.86 -3.87 3.03
CA ASP A 289 -6.14 -3.25 4.13
C ASP A 289 -5.26 -4.33 4.78
N GLN A 290 -3.94 -4.16 4.70
CA GLN A 290 -2.99 -5.00 5.44
C GLN A 290 -2.82 -4.51 6.88
N ARG A 291 -3.47 -3.41 7.25
CA ARG A 291 -3.56 -2.99 8.66
C ARG A 291 -4.68 -3.81 9.30
N PRO A 292 -4.47 -4.34 10.51
CA PRO A 292 -5.54 -4.99 11.24
C PRO A 292 -6.69 -3.99 11.39
N SER A 293 -7.84 -4.31 10.80
CA SER A 293 -9.03 -3.48 10.91
C SER A 293 -9.37 -3.33 12.39
N ALA A 294 -9.37 -2.10 12.90
CA ALA A 294 -9.67 -1.81 14.32
C ALA A 294 -11.07 -2.34 14.74
N ILE A 295 -11.94 -2.61 13.77
CA ILE A 295 -13.31 -3.09 13.96
C ILE A 295 -13.36 -4.60 14.29
N ARG A 296 -12.33 -5.40 13.96
CA ARG A 296 -12.29 -6.85 14.30
C ARG A 296 -11.72 -7.13 15.70
N ALA A 297 -11.27 -6.10 16.42
CA ALA A 297 -10.89 -6.22 17.83
C ALA A 297 -12.09 -6.35 18.79
N LEU A 298 -13.33 -6.31 18.28
CA LEU A 298 -14.56 -6.33 19.07
C LEU A 298 -15.55 -7.46 18.70
N VAL A 299 -15.15 -8.45 17.91
CA VAL A 299 -16.01 -9.62 17.61
C VAL A 299 -15.24 -10.92 17.88
N PRO A 300 -15.64 -11.72 18.89
CA PRO A 300 -14.99 -12.98 19.20
C PRO A 300 -15.48 -14.04 18.20
N SER A 301 -14.56 -14.65 17.44
CA SER A 301 -14.88 -15.84 16.66
C SER A 301 -13.64 -16.70 16.45
N GLY A 302 -13.59 -17.81 17.20
CA GLY A 302 -13.06 -19.10 16.78
C GLY A 302 -11.54 -19.24 16.68
N ASN A 303 -10.95 -19.98 17.63
CA ASN A 303 -9.56 -20.44 17.63
C ASN A 303 -9.23 -21.35 16.43
N PRO A 304 -7.94 -21.41 16.03
CA PRO A 304 -7.25 -22.69 16.13
C PRO A 304 -5.96 -22.62 16.97
N VAL A 305 -5.94 -23.43 18.03
CA VAL A 305 -4.97 -24.52 18.27
C VAL A 305 -3.46 -24.18 18.24
N LEU A 306 -2.92 -24.14 19.47
CA LEU A 306 -1.70 -24.78 19.99
C LEU A 306 -0.32 -24.08 20.00
N SER A 307 0.29 -24.30 21.18
CA SER A 307 1.70 -24.55 21.47
C SER A 307 2.58 -23.36 21.77
N GLY A 308 2.87 -23.24 23.07
CA GLY A 308 3.68 -22.18 23.65
C GLY A 308 5.17 -22.26 23.35
N THR A 309 5.81 -21.14 23.62
CA THR A 309 7.04 -21.04 24.40
C THR A 309 7.14 -19.60 24.87
N ASP A 310 7.54 -19.45 26.13
CA ASP A 310 7.74 -18.20 26.86
C ASP A 310 8.56 -17.17 26.09
N THR A 311 7.98 -15.99 25.83
CA THR A 311 8.76 -14.75 25.71
C THR A 311 7.95 -13.60 26.30
N LEU A 312 8.48 -12.98 27.35
CA LEU A 312 7.94 -11.77 27.95
C LEU A 312 8.02 -10.60 26.95
N PRO A 313 7.04 -9.69 26.92
CA PRO A 313 7.10 -8.49 26.09
C PRO A 313 8.26 -7.55 26.51
N PRO A 314 8.87 -6.81 25.56
CA PRO A 314 10.03 -5.98 25.82
C PRO A 314 9.73 -4.82 26.78
N VAL A 315 10.63 -4.62 27.72
CA VAL A 315 10.65 -3.59 28.75
C VAL A 315 10.77 -2.18 28.13
N HIS A 316 9.93 -1.25 28.57
CA HIS A 316 10.05 0.18 28.24
C HIS A 316 10.61 0.97 29.44
N VAL A 317 11.95 1.10 29.55
CA VAL A 317 12.57 2.02 30.52
C VAL A 317 12.35 3.46 30.04
N THR A 318 11.62 4.30 30.79
CA THR A 318 11.12 5.59 30.26
C THR A 318 11.74 6.87 30.87
N SER A 319 12.42 6.89 32.03
CA SER A 319 13.21 8.08 32.45
C SER A 319 14.11 7.86 33.70
N TYR A 320 14.80 8.90 34.19
CA TYR A 320 15.41 8.96 35.51
C TYR A 320 14.91 10.22 36.26
N SER A 321 14.80 10.16 37.59
CA SER A 321 14.47 11.32 38.43
C SER A 321 15.57 11.55 39.47
N SER A 322 16.26 12.68 39.39
CA SER A 322 17.09 13.22 40.47
C SER A 322 16.35 14.36 41.16
N GLY A 323 15.23 14.06 41.84
CA GLY A 323 14.40 15.04 42.54
C GLY A 323 13.30 15.69 41.69
N PRO A 324 12.39 16.46 42.31
CA PRO A 324 11.13 16.85 41.69
C PRO A 324 11.38 17.85 40.55
N GLY A 325 11.01 17.46 39.32
CA GLY A 325 10.75 18.40 38.22
C GLY A 325 11.76 18.52 37.07
N LYS A 326 12.77 17.64 36.92
CA LYS A 326 13.64 17.64 35.71
C LYS A 326 13.85 16.25 35.12
N VAL A 327 13.35 16.05 33.89
CA VAL A 327 13.52 14.84 33.07
C VAL A 327 14.72 15.03 32.14
N GLN A 328 15.63 14.05 32.06
CA GLN A 328 16.70 14.04 31.04
C GLN A 328 16.85 12.64 30.42
N SER A 329 17.49 12.61 29.24
CA SER A 329 17.54 11.47 28.30
C SER A 329 18.40 10.27 28.77
N LEU A 330 17.95 9.05 28.45
CA LEU A 330 18.63 7.75 28.67
C LEU A 330 20.05 7.66 28.09
N ALA A 331 20.42 8.57 27.19
CA ALA A 331 21.71 8.58 26.48
C ALA A 331 22.96 8.77 27.39
N LYS A 332 22.78 9.05 28.68
CA LYS A 332 23.89 9.29 29.64
C LYS A 332 24.16 8.13 30.60
N LEU A 333 23.35 7.06 30.63
CA LEU A 333 23.61 5.90 31.50
C LEU A 333 24.78 5.07 30.99
N THR A 334 25.75 4.83 31.86
CA THR A 334 26.91 3.95 31.63
C THR A 334 26.55 2.50 31.94
N ILE A 335 25.76 2.25 32.98
CA ILE A 335 25.25 0.91 33.35
C ILE A 335 23.76 1.00 33.67
N ARG A 336 22.96 0.08 33.12
CA ARG A 336 21.51 0.01 33.36
C ARG A 336 21.20 -0.80 34.62
N PRO A 337 20.07 -0.56 35.31
CA PRO A 337 19.65 -1.41 36.41
C PRO A 337 19.38 -2.84 35.94
N VAL A 338 19.85 -3.83 36.69
CA VAL A 338 19.70 -5.25 36.35
C VAL A 338 19.09 -6.00 37.53
N PHE A 339 18.01 -6.74 37.29
CA PHE A 339 17.39 -7.63 38.26
C PHE A 339 18.37 -8.76 38.66
N PRO A 340 18.35 -9.27 39.90
CA PRO A 340 19.14 -10.45 40.27
C PRO A 340 18.89 -11.62 39.32
N GLU A 341 19.94 -12.26 38.80
CA GLU A 341 19.85 -13.29 37.75
C GLU A 341 19.35 -12.79 36.37
N GLY A 342 19.36 -11.48 36.13
CA GLY A 342 19.00 -10.86 34.85
C GLY A 342 17.50 -10.93 34.54
N GLU A 343 17.16 -10.74 33.26
CA GLU A 343 15.76 -10.73 32.81
C GLU A 343 15.06 -12.09 32.98
N ALA A 344 15.81 -13.20 32.88
CA ALA A 344 15.29 -14.54 33.15
C ALA A 344 14.92 -14.73 34.63
N GLY A 345 15.69 -14.15 35.56
CA GLY A 345 15.35 -14.10 36.97
C GLY A 345 14.06 -13.32 37.24
N LEU A 346 13.91 -12.17 36.58
CA LEU A 346 12.71 -11.34 36.69
C LEU A 346 11.48 -12.11 36.21
N ALA A 347 11.59 -12.80 35.07
CA ALA A 347 10.54 -13.66 34.54
C ALA A 347 10.07 -14.71 35.55
N ARG A 348 11.02 -15.40 36.16
CA ARG A 348 10.76 -16.46 37.15
C ARG A 348 10.17 -15.93 38.44
N TYR A 349 10.59 -14.75 38.88
CA TYR A 349 10.03 -14.09 40.05
C TYR A 349 8.55 -13.72 39.80
N LEU A 350 8.26 -13.10 38.66
CA LEU A 350 6.91 -12.68 38.29
C LEU A 350 5.95 -13.88 38.17
N SER A 351 6.38 -14.96 37.51
CA SER A 351 5.53 -16.15 37.34
C SER A 351 5.15 -16.85 38.66
N ARG A 352 6.01 -16.76 39.68
CA ARG A 352 5.75 -17.34 41.01
C ARG A 352 4.97 -16.39 41.93
N SER A 353 5.14 -15.09 41.73
CA SER A 353 4.66 -14.08 42.68
C SER A 353 3.32 -13.48 42.29
N ILE A 354 3.01 -13.41 40.99
CA ILE A 354 1.74 -12.87 40.48
C ILE A 354 0.61 -13.87 40.76
N ARG A 355 -0.47 -13.37 41.33
CA ARG A 355 -1.71 -14.11 41.58
C ARG A 355 -2.85 -13.40 40.91
N TYR A 356 -3.57 -14.10 40.05
CA TYR A 356 -4.73 -13.51 39.38
C TYR A 356 -5.85 -13.23 40.40
N PRO A 357 -6.29 -11.97 40.60
CA PRO A 357 -7.36 -11.62 41.53
C PRO A 357 -8.69 -12.31 41.20
N LYS A 358 -9.40 -12.83 42.21
CA LYS A 358 -10.67 -13.56 42.02
C LYS A 358 -11.77 -12.71 41.38
N GLU A 359 -11.80 -11.42 41.69
CA GLU A 359 -12.75 -10.48 41.11
C GLU A 359 -12.53 -10.31 39.61
N ALA A 360 -11.29 -10.14 39.16
CA ALA A 360 -10.95 -10.13 37.75
C ALA A 360 -11.22 -11.48 37.05
N GLN A 361 -11.05 -12.61 37.75
CA GLN A 361 -11.43 -13.94 37.21
C GLN A 361 -12.94 -14.07 37.01
N THR A 362 -13.74 -13.62 37.98
CA THR A 362 -15.21 -13.75 37.94
C THR A 362 -15.83 -12.87 36.85
N ASN A 363 -15.19 -11.74 36.56
CA ASN A 363 -15.64 -10.75 35.59
C ASN A 363 -14.94 -10.86 34.23
N ASP A 364 -14.18 -11.94 33.98
CA ASP A 364 -13.42 -12.18 32.74
C ASP A 364 -12.49 -11.02 32.31
N ILE A 365 -11.94 -10.27 33.29
CA ILE A 365 -11.15 -9.06 33.05
C ILE A 365 -9.70 -9.43 32.72
N GLN A 366 -9.34 -9.45 31.44
CA GLN A 366 -7.98 -9.75 30.96
C GLN A 366 -7.30 -8.51 30.35
N GLY A 367 -5.96 -8.48 30.33
CA GLY A 367 -5.23 -7.40 29.66
C GLY A 367 -3.81 -7.17 30.18
N THR A 368 -3.18 -6.10 29.71
CA THR A 368 -1.81 -5.72 30.10
C THR A 368 -1.85 -4.43 30.93
N ILE A 369 -1.45 -4.53 32.19
CA ILE A 369 -1.19 -3.35 33.03
C ILE A 369 0.27 -2.92 32.88
N GLN A 370 0.55 -1.63 33.06
CA GLN A 370 1.91 -1.11 33.11
C GLN A 370 2.13 -0.47 34.47
N ILE A 371 3.15 -0.94 35.18
CA ILE A 371 3.53 -0.39 36.48
C ILE A 371 4.86 0.33 36.34
N ARG A 372 4.87 1.60 36.73
CA ARG A 372 6.05 2.44 36.84
C ARG A 372 6.57 2.41 38.27
N PHE A 373 7.88 2.28 38.46
CA PHE A 373 8.54 2.35 39.76
C PHE A 373 9.96 2.91 39.62
N ILE A 374 10.56 3.32 40.72
CA ILE A 374 11.92 3.88 40.76
C ILE A 374 12.84 2.89 41.48
N ILE A 375 13.95 2.55 40.84
CA ILE A 375 15.05 1.81 41.44
C ILE A 375 16.01 2.84 42.01
N ASP A 376 16.22 2.85 43.33
CA ASP A 376 17.10 3.82 44.00
C ASP A 376 18.60 3.51 43.77
N GLU A 377 19.47 4.38 44.28
CA GLU A 377 20.94 4.21 44.20
C GLU A 377 21.46 2.95 44.90
N LYS A 378 20.66 2.37 45.80
CA LYS A 378 20.97 1.13 46.50
C LYS A 378 20.39 -0.09 45.76
N GLY A 379 19.52 0.10 44.78
CA GLY A 379 18.84 -0.97 44.05
C GLY A 379 17.47 -1.35 44.62
N ASN A 380 16.92 -0.61 45.58
CA ASN A 380 15.59 -0.88 46.12
C ASN A 380 14.52 -0.30 45.21
N VAL A 381 13.39 -0.99 45.11
CA VAL A 381 12.22 -0.54 44.36
C VAL A 381 11.37 0.39 45.24
N THR A 382 11.05 1.57 44.73
CA THR A 382 10.26 2.61 45.40
C THR A 382 9.19 3.16 44.46
N GLN A 383 8.10 3.70 45.03
CA GLN A 383 7.01 4.36 44.29
C GLN A 383 6.37 3.56 43.12
N PRO A 384 5.94 2.29 43.30
CA PRO A 384 5.20 1.58 42.27
C PRO A 384 3.79 2.15 42.06
N VAL A 385 3.49 2.58 40.83
CA VAL A 385 2.23 3.19 40.41
C VAL A 385 1.80 2.65 39.04
N ALA A 386 0.52 2.32 38.87
CA ALA A 386 -0.04 1.95 37.58
C ALA A 386 -0.20 3.19 36.67
N VAL A 387 0.25 3.10 35.41
CA VAL A 387 0.30 4.27 34.49
C VAL A 387 -0.73 4.25 33.37
N ASN A 388 -1.35 3.10 33.11
CA ASN A 388 -2.40 2.96 32.11
C ASN A 388 -3.78 3.24 32.71
N ARG A 389 -4.80 3.37 31.84
CA ARG A 389 -6.20 3.34 32.28
C ARG A 389 -6.45 2.03 33.05
N PRO A 390 -7.05 2.09 34.26
CA PRO A 390 -7.26 0.89 35.07
C PRO A 390 -8.17 -0.09 34.33
N LEU A 391 -7.75 -1.35 34.31
CA LEU A 391 -8.53 -2.49 33.81
C LEU A 391 -9.57 -2.94 34.86
N GLY A 392 -9.27 -2.73 36.15
CA GLY A 392 -10.17 -3.04 37.25
C GLY A 392 -10.08 -4.50 37.73
N GLY A 393 -10.90 -4.86 38.71
CA GLY A 393 -10.93 -6.22 39.28
C GLY A 393 -9.72 -6.59 40.15
N GLY A 394 -8.94 -5.60 40.62
CA GLY A 394 -7.80 -5.82 41.52
C GLY A 394 -6.45 -6.07 40.83
N LEU A 395 -6.38 -5.95 39.50
CA LEU A 395 -5.18 -6.27 38.71
C LEU A 395 -4.03 -5.30 38.99
N GLU A 396 -4.33 -4.00 39.08
CA GLU A 396 -3.34 -2.97 39.37
C GLU A 396 -2.74 -3.13 40.77
N GLU A 397 -3.59 -3.40 41.78
CA GLU A 397 -3.19 -3.61 43.16
C GLU A 397 -2.26 -4.82 43.28
N GLU A 398 -2.57 -5.90 42.57
CA GLU A 398 -1.72 -7.08 42.51
C GLU A 398 -0.38 -6.80 41.84
N GLY A 399 -0.38 -6.08 40.72
CA GLY A 399 0.86 -5.64 40.06
C GLY A 399 1.75 -4.81 40.99
N ILE A 400 1.15 -3.88 41.73
CA ILE A 400 1.85 -3.04 42.72
C ILE A 400 2.39 -3.90 43.87
N ARG A 401 1.61 -4.85 44.39
CA ARG A 401 2.04 -5.75 45.48
C ARG A 401 3.27 -6.57 45.09
N VAL A 402 3.26 -7.15 43.89
CA VAL A 402 4.36 -7.97 43.36
C VAL A 402 5.63 -7.15 43.19
N ILE A 403 5.51 -5.90 42.73
CA ILE A 403 6.66 -5.01 42.52
C ILE A 403 7.25 -4.54 43.85
N LYS A 404 6.43 -4.26 44.86
CA LYS A 404 6.93 -3.94 46.22
C LYS A 404 7.73 -5.09 46.86
N GLY A 405 7.46 -6.33 46.48
CA GLY A 405 8.14 -7.52 47.00
C GLY A 405 9.45 -7.88 46.27
N MET A 406 9.88 -7.09 45.28
CA MET A 406 11.05 -7.44 44.48
C MET A 406 12.35 -7.42 45.30
N PRO A 407 13.29 -8.35 45.02
CA PRO A 407 14.62 -8.32 45.60
C PRO A 407 15.41 -7.08 45.13
N GLN A 408 16.48 -6.77 45.84
CA GLN A 408 17.36 -5.63 45.53
C GLN A 408 18.03 -5.80 44.16
N TRP A 409 17.87 -4.80 43.30
CA TRP A 409 18.45 -4.74 41.95
C TRP A 409 19.90 -4.29 41.99
N LYS A 410 20.65 -4.57 40.91
CA LYS A 410 21.88 -3.80 40.63
C LYS A 410 21.45 -2.41 40.17
N PRO A 411 21.88 -1.32 40.84
CA PRO A 411 21.44 0.05 40.52
C PRO A 411 22.01 0.53 39.18
N GLY A 412 21.39 1.55 38.59
CA GLY A 412 21.92 2.21 37.40
C GLY A 412 23.11 3.11 37.73
N GLU A 413 24.04 3.27 36.79
CA GLU A 413 25.24 4.11 36.96
C GLU A 413 25.43 5.08 35.80
N ILE A 414 25.86 6.31 36.13
CA ILE A 414 26.31 7.33 35.18
C ILE A 414 27.74 7.70 35.56
N LYS A 415 28.71 7.42 34.69
CA LYS A 415 30.14 7.74 34.90
C LYS A 415 30.66 7.28 36.28
N GLY A 416 30.28 6.07 36.71
CA GLY A 416 30.68 5.47 37.98
C GLY A 416 29.94 5.97 39.24
N LYS A 417 28.96 6.88 39.09
CA LYS A 417 28.06 7.27 40.19
C LYS A 417 26.72 6.55 40.06
N LYS A 418 26.28 5.90 41.13
CA LYS A 418 24.95 5.26 41.22
C LYS A 418 23.87 6.32 41.21
N VAL A 419 22.82 6.10 40.43
CA VAL A 419 21.71 7.05 40.26
C VAL A 419 20.36 6.32 40.31
N PRO A 420 19.30 6.98 40.82
CA PRO A 420 17.95 6.43 40.75
C PRO A 420 17.43 6.39 39.31
N VAL A 421 16.78 5.30 38.93
CA VAL A 421 16.28 5.06 37.57
C VAL A 421 14.80 4.70 37.59
N GLU A 422 13.99 5.35 36.76
CA GLU A 422 12.58 5.02 36.59
C GLU A 422 12.41 3.87 35.59
N TYR A 423 11.64 2.87 35.98
CA TYR A 423 11.42 1.64 35.25
C TYR A 423 9.92 1.41 35.06
N VAL A 424 9.50 1.02 33.84
CA VAL A 424 8.10 0.65 33.56
C VAL A 424 8.05 -0.80 33.11
N LEU A 425 7.32 -1.62 33.89
CA LEU A 425 7.17 -3.04 33.67
C LEU A 425 5.74 -3.36 33.18
N PRO A 426 5.57 -3.87 31.95
CA PRO A 426 4.28 -4.40 31.49
C PRO A 426 4.02 -5.80 32.08
N ILE A 427 2.85 -5.99 32.70
CA ILE A 427 2.39 -7.28 33.23
C ILE A 427 1.09 -7.67 32.52
N ARG A 428 1.06 -8.84 31.88
CA ARG A 428 -0.12 -9.35 31.17
C ARG A 428 -0.85 -10.41 31.99
N PHE A 429 -2.16 -10.23 32.17
CA PHE A 429 -3.08 -11.16 32.79
C PHE A 429 -3.96 -11.82 31.73
N THR A 430 -3.96 -13.15 31.70
CA THR A 430 -4.77 -13.98 30.80
C THR A 430 -5.37 -15.13 31.61
N LEU A 431 -6.67 -15.40 31.49
CA LEU A 431 -7.28 -16.58 32.11
C LEU A 431 -6.99 -17.80 31.23
N GLN A 432 -6.50 -18.88 31.85
CA GLN A 432 -6.43 -20.18 31.19
C GLN A 432 -7.76 -20.90 31.44
N GLU A 433 -8.43 -21.37 30.38
CA GLU A 433 -9.59 -22.24 30.53
C GLU A 433 -9.15 -23.54 31.21
N GLN A 434 -9.82 -23.91 32.31
CA GLN A 434 -9.62 -25.19 32.97
C GLN A 434 -10.17 -26.30 32.05
N THR A 435 -9.30 -26.95 31.30
CA THR A 435 -9.62 -28.28 30.77
C THR A 435 -9.67 -29.28 31.93
N PRO A 436 -10.66 -30.18 32.01
CA PRO A 436 -10.70 -31.21 33.03
C PRO A 436 -9.46 -32.09 32.92
N VAL A 437 -8.68 -32.17 34.00
CA VAL A 437 -7.50 -33.04 34.10
C VAL A 437 -7.97 -34.49 34.17
N VAL A 438 -7.63 -35.28 33.15
CA VAL A 438 -7.65 -36.75 33.25
C VAL A 438 -6.50 -37.18 34.15
N MET A 439 -6.83 -37.77 35.31
CA MET A 439 -5.85 -38.38 36.20
C MET A 439 -5.17 -39.57 35.52
N GLY A 440 -3.85 -39.57 35.45
CA GLY A 440 -3.09 -40.72 34.96
C GLY A 440 -1.58 -40.58 35.07
N GLN A 441 -1.03 -41.31 36.05
CA GLN A 441 0.33 -41.85 36.15
C GLN A 441 1.46 -40.97 36.74
N ARG A 442 1.96 -41.45 37.89
CA ARG A 442 3.23 -41.08 38.53
C ARG A 442 4.40 -41.72 37.78
N PRO A 443 5.56 -41.06 37.75
CA PRO A 443 6.83 -41.78 37.78
C PRO A 443 7.58 -41.48 39.08
N ASP A 444 7.93 -42.56 39.77
CA ASP A 444 8.81 -42.60 40.93
C ASP A 444 10.26 -42.24 40.56
N THR A 445 10.93 -41.60 41.53
CA THR A 445 12.38 -41.58 41.79
C THR A 445 13.35 -41.28 40.63
N VAL A 446 14.00 -40.10 40.67
CA VAL A 446 15.32 -39.89 40.05
C VAL A 446 16.29 -39.34 41.11
N ARG A 447 17.38 -40.09 41.30
CA ARG A 447 18.50 -39.80 42.20
C ARG A 447 19.33 -38.61 41.69
N PHE A 448 19.80 -37.76 42.61
CA PHE A 448 20.81 -36.73 42.32
C PHE A 448 22.19 -37.37 42.14
N GLN A 449 22.84 -37.13 41.01
CA GLN A 449 24.30 -37.20 40.84
C GLN A 449 24.85 -35.77 40.69
N PRO A 450 26.04 -35.45 41.22
CA PRO A 450 26.59 -34.11 41.19
C PRO A 450 27.14 -33.80 39.79
N SER A 451 26.48 -32.91 39.04
CA SER A 451 26.96 -32.50 37.71
C SER A 451 28.02 -31.40 37.81
N ALA A 452 29.06 -31.64 37.03
CA ALA A 452 30.21 -30.79 36.76
C ALA A 452 29.85 -29.33 36.41
N VAL A 453 30.82 -28.44 36.67
CA VAL A 453 30.83 -27.01 36.35
C VAL A 453 30.27 -26.77 34.94
N LYS A 454 29.06 -26.22 34.86
CA LYS A 454 28.36 -25.93 33.60
C LYS A 454 28.89 -24.60 33.05
N GLU A 455 29.46 -24.61 31.86
CA GLU A 455 29.86 -23.38 31.17
C GLU A 455 28.65 -22.45 30.98
N GLU A 456 28.79 -21.17 31.33
CA GLU A 456 27.74 -20.17 31.12
C GLU A 456 27.57 -19.92 29.61
N ILE A 457 26.41 -20.30 29.08
CA ILE A 457 26.03 -20.05 27.69
C ILE A 457 25.31 -18.70 27.63
N PHE A 458 25.86 -17.76 26.85
CA PHE A 458 25.31 -16.43 26.70
C PHE A 458 24.28 -16.40 25.56
N THR A 459 23.17 -15.69 25.76
CA THR A 459 22.18 -15.45 24.70
C THR A 459 22.34 -14.07 24.06
N PHE A 460 23.04 -13.16 24.73
CA PHE A 460 23.36 -11.81 24.25
C PHE A 460 24.79 -11.44 24.64
N VAL A 461 25.56 -11.01 23.65
CA VAL A 461 26.98 -10.64 23.81
C VAL A 461 27.30 -9.35 23.06
N GLU A 462 28.36 -8.66 23.47
CA GLU A 462 28.85 -7.42 22.82
C GLU A 462 29.18 -7.65 21.34
N ASN A 463 29.84 -8.76 21.03
CA ASN A 463 30.15 -9.17 19.67
C ASN A 463 29.57 -10.58 19.44
N PRO A 464 28.53 -10.74 18.61
CA PRO A 464 27.93 -12.04 18.33
C PRO A 464 28.90 -12.93 17.55
N PRO A 465 28.74 -14.26 17.63
CA PRO A 465 29.51 -15.18 16.79
C PRO A 465 29.15 -14.94 15.31
N THR A 466 30.15 -15.01 14.43
CA THR A 466 29.98 -14.79 12.98
C THR A 466 30.54 -15.94 12.17
N PHE A 467 29.85 -16.34 11.11
CA PHE A 467 30.35 -17.35 10.18
C PHE A 467 31.65 -16.88 9.50
N VAL A 468 32.58 -17.80 9.22
CA VAL A 468 33.84 -17.44 8.55
C VAL A 468 33.54 -16.94 7.14
N GLY A 469 33.94 -15.69 6.85
CA GLY A 469 33.59 -14.99 5.61
C GLY A 469 32.29 -14.16 5.68
N GLY A 470 31.66 -14.06 6.86
CA GLY A 470 30.49 -13.22 7.08
C GLY A 470 29.17 -13.86 6.61
N GLU A 471 28.11 -13.05 6.60
CA GLU A 471 26.74 -13.52 6.29
C GLU A 471 26.58 -13.96 4.84
N GLU A 472 27.26 -13.32 3.90
CA GLU A 472 27.22 -13.69 2.48
C GLU A 472 27.81 -15.10 2.24
N ALA A 473 28.92 -15.42 2.90
CA ALA A 473 29.54 -16.74 2.84
C ALA A 473 28.64 -17.83 3.47
N LEU A 474 27.92 -17.49 4.54
CA LEU A 474 26.93 -18.38 5.15
C LEU A 474 25.79 -18.72 4.18
N VAL A 475 25.24 -17.72 3.49
CA VAL A 475 24.19 -17.92 2.49
C VAL A 475 24.68 -18.80 1.34
N GLN A 476 25.88 -18.54 0.83
CA GLN A 476 26.50 -19.35 -0.22
C GLN A 476 26.71 -20.80 0.23
N TYR A 477 27.25 -21.00 1.45
CA TYR A 477 27.41 -22.32 2.04
C TYR A 477 26.08 -23.08 2.12
N LEU A 478 25.03 -22.46 2.68
CA LEU A 478 23.71 -23.05 2.81
C LEU A 478 23.14 -23.42 1.44
N SER A 479 23.23 -22.53 0.45
CA SER A 479 22.73 -22.79 -0.91
C SER A 479 23.40 -23.99 -1.59
N LYS A 480 24.68 -24.23 -1.31
CA LYS A 480 25.48 -25.31 -1.91
C LYS A 480 25.29 -26.65 -1.19
N ASN A 481 25.04 -26.62 0.12
CA ASN A 481 25.07 -27.80 0.97
C ASN A 481 23.68 -28.29 1.41
N ILE A 482 22.63 -27.48 1.31
CA ILE A 482 21.24 -27.90 1.57
C ILE A 482 20.76 -28.79 0.43
N ARG A 483 20.22 -29.95 0.79
CA ARG A 483 19.57 -30.89 -0.14
C ARG A 483 18.11 -31.02 0.21
N TYR A 484 17.23 -30.78 -0.75
CA TYR A 484 15.80 -30.97 -0.52
C TYR A 484 15.47 -32.46 -0.32
N PRO A 485 14.91 -32.88 0.84
CA PRO A 485 14.54 -34.28 1.07
C PRO A 485 13.53 -34.77 0.04
N LYS A 486 13.67 -36.03 -0.42
CA LYS A 486 12.77 -36.62 -1.43
C LYS A 486 11.32 -36.60 -0.99
N GLU A 487 11.07 -36.97 0.27
CA GLU A 487 9.72 -37.01 0.87
C GLU A 487 9.08 -35.60 0.90
N ALA A 488 9.83 -34.57 1.31
CA ALA A 488 9.34 -33.19 1.27
C ALA A 488 9.06 -32.69 -0.15
N ARG A 489 9.82 -33.15 -1.15
CA ARG A 489 9.60 -32.78 -2.56
C ARG A 489 8.34 -33.41 -3.14
N GLU A 490 8.11 -34.70 -2.85
CA GLU A 490 6.91 -35.44 -3.31
C GLU A 490 5.63 -34.88 -2.67
N LYS A 491 5.69 -34.56 -1.38
CA LYS A 491 4.56 -33.98 -0.62
C LYS A 491 4.45 -32.46 -0.75
N LYS A 492 5.25 -31.83 -1.63
CA LYS A 492 5.32 -30.37 -1.84
C LYS A 492 5.43 -29.56 -0.54
N THR A 493 6.10 -30.11 0.47
CA THR A 493 6.23 -29.51 1.80
C THR A 493 7.32 -28.46 1.77
N ALA A 494 6.97 -27.20 2.04
CA ALA A 494 7.89 -26.07 2.09
C ALA A 494 7.73 -25.33 3.43
N GLY A 495 8.76 -24.59 3.85
CA GLY A 495 8.72 -23.87 5.12
C GLY A 495 10.09 -23.44 5.62
N THR A 496 10.09 -22.69 6.72
CA THR A 496 11.31 -22.31 7.42
C THR A 496 11.49 -23.20 8.64
N VAL A 497 12.66 -23.84 8.74
CA VAL A 497 13.10 -24.58 9.92
C VAL A 497 14.03 -23.68 10.71
N PHE A 498 13.77 -23.50 12.00
CA PHE A 498 14.62 -22.73 12.91
C PHE A 498 15.54 -23.70 13.65
N VAL A 499 16.85 -23.54 13.46
CA VAL A 499 17.86 -24.37 14.12
C VAL A 499 18.55 -23.55 15.20
N GLN A 500 18.51 -24.03 16.43
CA GLN A 500 19.20 -23.46 17.58
C GLN A 500 20.44 -24.30 17.87
N PHE A 501 21.58 -23.64 18.08
CA PHE A 501 22.83 -24.30 18.44
C PHE A 501 23.70 -23.35 19.28
N VAL A 502 24.75 -23.88 19.90
CA VAL A 502 25.71 -23.13 20.69
C VAL A 502 27.03 -23.07 19.93
N VAL A 503 27.55 -21.87 19.72
CA VAL A 503 28.92 -21.65 19.24
C VAL A 503 29.81 -21.52 20.47
N ASP A 504 30.75 -22.43 20.68
CA ASP A 504 31.66 -22.37 21.82
C ASP A 504 32.78 -21.32 21.64
N LYS A 505 33.68 -21.23 22.62
CA LYS A 505 34.75 -20.21 22.67
C LYS A 505 35.78 -20.41 21.55
N GLU A 506 35.84 -21.62 21.01
CA GLU A 506 36.70 -22.05 19.92
C GLU A 506 36.00 -21.96 18.56
N GLY A 507 34.71 -21.58 18.53
CA GLY A 507 33.94 -21.44 17.29
C GLY A 507 33.25 -22.72 16.82
N LYS A 508 33.28 -23.79 17.60
CA LYS A 508 32.64 -25.06 17.24
C LYS A 508 31.17 -25.07 17.62
N ILE A 509 30.37 -25.74 16.79
CA ILE A 509 28.93 -25.88 17.00
C ILE A 509 28.67 -27.06 17.92
N LYS A 510 27.86 -26.84 18.97
CA LYS A 510 27.38 -27.83 19.94
C LYS A 510 25.88 -27.65 20.17
N ASP A 511 25.23 -28.66 20.77
CA ASP A 511 23.83 -28.61 21.22
C ASP A 511 22.81 -28.18 20.14
N THR A 512 23.02 -28.61 18.90
CA THR A 512 22.13 -28.32 17.77
C THR A 512 20.76 -29.01 17.92
N ARG A 513 19.69 -28.23 17.90
CA ARG A 513 18.30 -28.69 17.95
C ARG A 513 17.40 -27.78 17.12
N THR A 514 16.30 -28.31 16.60
CA THR A 514 15.27 -27.49 15.96
C THR A 514 14.32 -26.90 17.01
N VAL A 515 13.83 -25.69 16.75
CA VAL A 515 12.86 -25.00 17.62
C VAL A 515 11.63 -24.59 16.83
N GLY A 516 10.47 -24.63 17.48
CA GLY A 516 9.17 -24.32 16.87
C GLY A 516 8.45 -25.54 16.30
N ALA A 517 7.35 -25.28 15.58
CA ALA A 517 6.51 -26.34 15.00
C ALA A 517 7.23 -27.05 13.84
N ALA A 518 7.40 -28.37 13.98
CA ALA A 518 7.98 -29.22 12.94
C ALA A 518 7.20 -29.09 11.62
N LYS A 519 7.94 -28.92 10.53
CA LYS A 519 7.44 -28.93 9.14
C LYS A 519 7.32 -30.34 8.61
N GLY A 520 8.12 -31.26 9.14
CA GLY A 520 8.06 -32.68 8.83
C GLY A 520 8.65 -33.03 7.46
N ASN A 521 8.54 -34.31 7.10
CA ASN A 521 9.00 -34.86 5.81
C ASN A 521 10.51 -34.70 5.55
N GLY A 522 11.34 -34.71 6.62
CA GLY A 522 12.80 -34.72 6.52
C GLY A 522 13.48 -33.35 6.56
N LEU A 523 12.72 -32.24 6.67
CA LEU A 523 13.27 -30.88 6.61
C LEU A 523 14.09 -30.52 7.85
N GLU A 524 13.66 -30.97 9.02
CA GLU A 524 14.37 -30.78 10.29
C GLU A 524 15.71 -31.52 10.32
N GLU A 525 15.71 -32.77 9.89
CA GLU A 525 16.89 -33.63 9.85
C GLU A 525 17.94 -33.07 8.90
N GLU A 526 17.51 -32.57 7.74
CA GLU A 526 18.41 -31.92 6.78
C GLU A 526 18.96 -30.61 7.34
N ALA A 527 18.13 -29.80 8.00
CA ALA A 527 18.58 -28.55 8.61
C ALA A 527 19.63 -28.80 9.72
N ILE A 528 19.41 -29.81 10.57
CA ILE A 528 20.37 -30.21 11.60
C ILE A 528 21.67 -30.73 10.97
N ARG A 529 21.59 -31.57 9.94
CA ARG A 529 22.76 -32.11 9.22
C ARG A 529 23.64 -31.00 8.65
N VAL A 530 23.02 -30.02 7.98
CA VAL A 530 23.75 -28.90 7.36
C VAL A 530 24.39 -28.01 8.42
N VAL A 531 23.71 -27.73 9.52
CA VAL A 531 24.26 -26.92 10.62
C VAL A 531 25.41 -27.63 11.31
N ASN A 532 25.29 -28.92 11.61
CA ASN A 532 26.37 -29.69 12.23
C ASN A 532 27.61 -29.87 11.32
N ALA A 533 27.45 -29.72 10.00
CA ALA A 533 28.54 -29.83 9.03
C ALA A 533 29.20 -28.48 8.71
N MET A 534 28.81 -27.39 9.37
CA MET A 534 29.39 -26.07 9.13
C MET A 534 30.85 -26.02 9.59
N PRO A 535 31.71 -25.22 8.91
CA PRO A 535 33.05 -24.91 9.40
C PRO A 535 32.98 -24.17 10.74
N GLU A 536 34.12 -24.10 11.43
CA GLU A 536 34.27 -23.35 12.67
C GLU A 536 33.90 -21.87 12.47
N TRP A 537 33.17 -21.30 13.41
CA TRP A 537 32.73 -19.90 13.43
C TRP A 537 33.75 -19.02 14.14
N ILE A 538 33.69 -17.72 13.92
CA ILE A 538 34.36 -16.75 14.77
C ILE A 538 33.53 -16.64 16.06
N ALA A 539 34.12 -17.02 17.20
CA ALA A 539 33.44 -17.04 18.50
C ALA A 539 32.96 -15.64 18.94
N GLY A 540 31.87 -15.61 19.71
CA GLY A 540 31.34 -14.37 20.28
C GLY A 540 32.26 -13.84 21.40
N LYS A 541 32.28 -12.51 21.57
CA LYS A 541 33.07 -11.85 22.63
C LYS A 541 32.19 -11.09 23.60
N GLN A 542 32.52 -11.23 24.89
CA GLN A 542 31.95 -10.47 25.99
C GLN A 542 33.09 -9.97 26.89
N ASN A 543 33.15 -8.67 27.17
CA ASN A 543 34.22 -8.06 27.98
C ASN A 543 35.62 -8.40 27.44
N GLY A 544 35.77 -8.48 26.12
CA GLY A 544 37.03 -8.83 25.46
C GLY A 544 37.45 -10.31 25.53
N ARG A 545 36.66 -11.21 26.11
CA ARG A 545 36.92 -12.66 26.17
C ARG A 545 35.97 -13.43 25.27
N ASN A 546 36.45 -14.52 24.66
CA ASN A 546 35.59 -15.43 23.91
C ASN A 546 34.65 -16.17 24.87
N VAL A 547 33.37 -16.24 24.52
CA VAL A 547 32.33 -16.88 25.33
C VAL A 547 31.48 -17.80 24.46
N ALA A 548 30.87 -18.82 25.07
CA ALA A 548 29.93 -19.69 24.38
C ALA A 548 28.60 -18.96 24.18
N VAL A 549 28.07 -18.93 22.96
CA VAL A 549 26.88 -18.16 22.61
C VAL A 549 25.83 -19.03 21.94
N GLN A 550 24.59 -18.96 22.43
CA GLN A 550 23.46 -19.61 21.78
C GLN A 550 23.01 -18.79 20.55
N PHE A 551 22.94 -19.44 19.40
CA PHE A 551 22.59 -18.84 18.11
C PHE A 551 21.38 -19.54 17.51
N ASN A 552 20.49 -18.77 16.87
CA ASN A 552 19.31 -19.29 16.19
C ASN A 552 19.39 -18.94 14.70
N LEU A 553 19.46 -19.96 13.83
CA LEU A 553 19.56 -19.81 12.38
C LEU A 553 18.27 -20.26 11.68
N PRO A 554 17.58 -19.36 10.95
CA PRO A 554 16.46 -19.75 10.10
C PRO A 554 16.94 -20.31 8.76
N ILE A 555 16.52 -21.52 8.40
CA ILE A 555 16.78 -22.15 7.10
C ILE A 555 15.46 -22.29 6.34
N ARG A 556 15.37 -21.64 5.18
CA ARG A 556 14.16 -21.62 4.35
C ARG A 556 14.25 -22.65 3.24
N PHE A 557 13.28 -23.56 3.20
CA PHE A 557 13.07 -24.51 2.11
C PHE A 557 11.96 -24.02 1.18
N THR A 558 12.30 -23.79 -0.09
CA THR A 558 11.34 -23.40 -1.14
C THR A 558 11.47 -24.31 -2.34
N LEU A 559 10.35 -24.78 -2.87
CA LEU A 559 10.30 -25.48 -4.15
C LEU A 559 10.32 -24.42 -5.27
N GLN A 560 11.29 -24.50 -6.17
CA GLN A 560 11.19 -23.79 -7.44
C GLN A 560 10.09 -24.47 -8.26
N GLN A 561 9.13 -23.65 -8.73
CA GLN A 561 7.99 -24.10 -9.54
C GLN A 561 8.45 -24.58 -10.92
#